data_AF-A0A846CFM9-F1
#
_entry.id   AF-A0A846CFM9-F1
#
_cell.length_a   1.000
_cell.length_b   1.000
_cell.length_c   1.000
_cell.angle_alpha   90.00
_cell.angle_beta   90.00
_cell.angle_gamma   90.00
#
_symmetry.space_group_name_H-M   'P 1'
#
loop_
_entity.id
_entity.type
_entity.pdbx_description
1 polymer ?
#
loop_
_entity_poly.entity_id
_entity_poly.type
_entity_poly.pdbx_seq_one_letter_code
_entity_poly.pdbx_strand_id
1 'polypeptide(L)'
;MVQGIFNYTWGTSNFSVEGGEVFEGGWHHSRTGQPEVLLTFWEDKEDVAETYDKVRGRIRIRIMDKTDDSNSSMEKLTWNDIRQLQQKIYQIFVLPNGGDGFVWKKGKEIVNYNDNNAGYQNNIVCRDQEEGRRVIEALLAVQNKTLDETKLRPGKPYNAALAYPTIPPTQTVLGKQKRMPRRRPIADVRFTRAVLLLQFYPGPISLIDNRQLTVLPED
;
A
#
# COMPACT_ATOMS: atom_id res chain seq x y z
N MET A 1 -38.94 -26.74 41.75
CA MET A 1 -37.99 -25.62 41.57
C MET A 1 -36.60 -26.13 41.86
N VAL A 2 -35.73 -26.27 40.84
CA VAL A 2 -34.28 -25.95 40.85
C VAL A 2 -33.87 -25.94 39.37
N GLN A 3 -33.29 -24.83 38.91
CA GLN A 3 -32.67 -24.69 37.60
C GLN A 3 -31.31 -25.40 37.59
N GLY A 4 -31.03 -26.21 36.58
CA GLY A 4 -29.70 -26.78 36.31
C GLY A 4 -29.07 -26.08 35.12
N ILE A 5 -28.09 -25.22 35.38
CA ILE A 5 -27.26 -24.52 34.39
C ILE A 5 -26.26 -25.52 33.79
N PHE A 6 -26.26 -25.69 32.48
CA PHE A 6 -25.23 -26.43 31.76
C PHE A 6 -24.01 -25.52 31.52
N ASN A 7 -22.91 -25.78 32.23
CA ASN A 7 -21.60 -25.20 31.92
C ASN A 7 -20.91 -26.05 30.86
N TYR A 8 -20.61 -25.46 29.70
CA TYR A 8 -19.72 -26.05 28.71
C TYR A 8 -18.28 -25.63 28.99
N THR A 9 -17.49 -26.56 29.53
CA THR A 9 -16.01 -26.50 29.53
C THR A 9 -15.51 -26.95 28.17
N TRP A 10 -14.80 -26.09 27.45
CA TRP A 10 -14.09 -26.46 26.22
C TRP A 10 -12.86 -27.29 26.58
N GLY A 11 -12.94 -28.61 26.30
CA GLY A 11 -11.82 -29.52 26.43
C GLY A 11 -10.75 -29.25 25.37
N THR A 12 -9.51 -29.09 25.81
CA THR A 12 -8.32 -29.11 24.98
C THR A 12 -8.03 -30.56 24.56
N SER A 13 -8.16 -30.89 23.28
CA SER A 13 -7.61 -32.13 22.75
C SER A 13 -6.13 -31.93 22.44
N ASN A 14 -5.25 -32.40 23.32
CA ASN A 14 -3.83 -32.52 23.02
C ASN A 14 -3.61 -33.72 22.11
N PHE A 15 -3.24 -33.47 20.85
CA PHE A 15 -2.71 -34.48 19.96
C PHE A 15 -1.19 -34.33 19.95
N SER A 16 -0.50 -35.19 20.69
CA SER A 16 0.97 -35.24 20.68
C SER A 16 1.44 -36.06 19.50
N VAL A 17 2.15 -35.43 18.56
CA VAL A 17 2.96 -36.13 17.56
C VAL A 17 4.42 -35.94 17.98
N GLU A 18 5.07 -37.04 18.36
CA GLU A 18 6.51 -37.09 18.58
C GLU A 18 7.22 -36.91 17.24
N GLY A 19 7.98 -35.83 17.11
CA GLY A 19 8.73 -35.50 15.90
C GLY A 19 8.75 -33.99 15.70
N GLY A 20 9.78 -33.35 16.26
CA GLY A 20 9.91 -31.90 16.29
C GLY A 20 9.90 -31.25 14.91
N GLU A 21 8.87 -30.46 14.67
CA GLU A 21 8.95 -29.07 14.23
C GLU A 21 7.60 -28.44 14.60
N VAL A 22 7.63 -27.46 15.50
CA VAL A 22 6.43 -26.68 15.82
C VAL A 22 6.13 -25.88 14.56
N PHE A 23 5.21 -26.37 13.73
CA PHE A 23 4.55 -25.53 12.74
C PHE A 23 3.77 -24.47 13.53
N GLU A 24 4.36 -23.29 13.69
CA GLU A 24 3.64 -22.08 14.08
C GLU A 24 2.61 -21.81 12.98
N GLY A 25 1.44 -22.43 13.12
CA GLY A 25 0.29 -22.19 12.28
C GLY A 25 0.04 -20.69 12.21
N GLY A 26 -0.03 -20.17 10.99
CA GLY A 26 -0.15 -18.74 10.72
C GLY A 26 -1.38 -18.14 11.38
N TRP A 27 -1.21 -17.64 12.60
CA TRP A 27 -2.16 -16.77 13.25
C TRP A 27 -2.35 -15.55 12.34
N HIS A 28 -3.59 -15.27 11.96
CA HIS A 28 -3.94 -13.94 11.49
C HIS A 28 -3.64 -12.97 12.63
N HIS A 29 -2.44 -12.41 12.64
CA HIS A 29 -2.09 -11.35 13.57
C HIS A 29 -3.11 -10.24 13.37
N SER A 30 -3.84 -9.87 14.43
CA SER A 30 -4.79 -8.77 14.36
C SER A 30 -4.06 -7.54 13.85
N ARG A 31 -4.46 -7.04 12.67
CA ARG A 31 -3.94 -5.81 12.06
C ARG A 31 -4.69 -4.56 12.57
N THR A 32 -5.18 -4.65 13.80
CA THR A 32 -5.88 -3.58 14.49
C THR A 32 -4.88 -2.61 15.06
N GLY A 33 -5.05 -1.34 14.71
CA GLY A 33 -4.24 -0.24 15.22
C GLY A 33 -2.84 -0.11 14.61
N GLN A 34 -2.48 -0.87 13.56
CA GLN A 34 -1.21 -0.62 12.86
C GLN A 34 -1.36 0.55 11.88
N PRO A 35 -0.50 1.58 11.96
CA PRO A 35 -0.55 2.74 11.08
C PRO A 35 -0.38 2.40 9.60
N GLU A 36 -1.10 3.10 8.71
CA GLU A 36 -0.91 3.01 7.27
C GLU A 36 -0.45 4.34 6.67
N VAL A 37 0.56 4.31 5.82
CA VAL A 37 0.93 5.46 4.98
C VAL A 37 0.33 5.28 3.59
N LEU A 38 -0.42 6.29 3.15
CA LEU A 38 -0.95 6.38 1.79
C LEU A 38 -0.13 7.40 0.99
N LEU A 39 0.61 6.91 0.01
CA LEU A 39 1.34 7.73 -0.97
C LEU A 39 0.44 7.97 -2.18
N THR A 40 0.38 9.22 -2.64
CA THR A 40 -0.43 9.65 -3.79
C THR A 40 0.45 10.25 -4.88
N PHE A 41 0.16 9.83 -6.12
CA PHE A 41 0.85 10.25 -7.32
C PHE A 41 -0.17 10.75 -8.35
N TRP A 42 0.20 11.76 -9.12
CA TRP A 42 -0.62 12.33 -10.18
C TRP A 42 0.19 12.54 -11.45
N GLU A 43 -0.47 12.39 -12.59
CA GLU A 43 0.03 12.82 -13.88
C GLU A 43 0.16 14.35 -13.92
N ASP A 44 1.30 14.81 -14.45
CA ASP A 44 1.55 16.23 -14.69
C ASP A 44 0.49 16.78 -15.66
N LYS A 45 0.12 18.04 -15.55
CA LYS A 45 -1.02 18.58 -16.31
C LYS A 45 -0.73 18.58 -17.82
N GLU A 46 0.53 18.79 -18.15
CA GLU A 46 1.09 18.92 -19.49
C GLU A 46 1.06 17.58 -20.24
N ASP A 47 1.10 16.45 -19.52
CA ASP A 47 1.13 15.10 -20.09
C ASP A 47 -0.26 14.48 -20.25
N VAL A 48 -1.30 15.15 -19.73
CA VAL A 48 -2.68 14.66 -19.84
C VAL A 48 -3.17 14.83 -21.27
N ALA A 49 -3.54 13.72 -21.90
CA ALA A 49 -4.20 13.75 -23.20
C ALA A 49 -5.55 14.51 -23.11
N GLU A 50 -5.80 15.41 -24.07
CA GLU A 50 -6.88 16.42 -24.10
C GLU A 50 -8.30 15.90 -23.76
N THR A 51 -8.57 14.62 -23.97
CA THR A 51 -9.89 14.00 -23.77
C THR A 51 -9.99 13.10 -22.54
N TYR A 52 -8.97 13.07 -21.68
CA TYR A 52 -8.91 12.19 -20.51
C TYR A 52 -8.63 12.94 -19.22
N ASP A 53 -9.07 12.33 -18.11
CA ASP A 53 -8.68 12.75 -16.77
C ASP A 53 -7.24 12.34 -16.45
N LYS A 54 -6.61 13.14 -15.59
CA LYS A 54 -5.30 12.85 -14.97
C LYS A 54 -5.25 11.43 -14.40
N VAL A 55 -4.21 10.70 -14.75
CA VAL A 55 -3.95 9.39 -14.13
C VAL A 55 -3.49 9.58 -12.69
N ARG A 56 -4.07 8.78 -11.79
CA ARG A 56 -3.71 8.73 -10.37
C ARG A 56 -2.99 7.42 -10.02
N GLY A 57 -1.96 7.53 -9.20
CA GLY A 57 -1.33 6.42 -8.48
C GLY A 57 -1.60 6.51 -6.99
N ARG A 58 -1.88 5.39 -6.33
CA ARG A 58 -1.99 5.29 -4.88
C ARG A 58 -1.33 4.01 -4.42
N ILE A 59 -0.48 4.11 -3.40
CA ILE A 59 0.22 2.98 -2.81
C ILE A 59 0.09 3.08 -1.29
N ARG A 60 -0.19 1.96 -0.64
CA ARG A 60 -0.28 1.88 0.82
C ARG A 60 0.85 1.03 1.36
N ILE A 61 1.46 1.47 2.44
CA ILE A 61 2.38 0.68 3.24
C ILE A 61 1.90 0.69 4.69
N ARG A 62 1.99 -0.44 5.39
CA ARG A 62 1.62 -0.56 6.79
C ARG A 62 2.88 -0.65 7.65
N ILE A 63 2.87 0.03 8.79
CA ILE A 63 3.93 0.01 9.79
C ILE A 63 3.56 -1.06 10.82
N MET A 64 4.33 -2.15 10.86
CA MET A 64 3.94 -3.36 11.60
C MET A 64 4.53 -3.46 13.00
N ASP A 65 5.50 -2.63 13.34
CA ASP A 65 6.20 -2.58 14.63
C ASP A 65 5.63 -1.54 15.61
N LYS A 66 4.70 -0.70 15.14
CA LYS A 66 4.05 0.36 15.94
C LYS A 66 2.54 0.22 15.94
N THR A 67 1.88 0.82 16.93
CA THR A 67 0.42 0.89 17.01
C THR A 67 -0.12 2.21 17.55
N ASP A 68 -1.33 2.59 17.12
CA ASP A 68 -2.14 3.65 17.74
C ASP A 68 -3.21 3.10 18.70
N ASP A 69 -3.35 1.77 18.84
CA ASP A 69 -4.23 1.18 19.83
C ASP A 69 -3.59 1.24 21.22
N SER A 70 -4.20 2.04 22.11
CA SER A 70 -3.79 2.16 23.51
C SER A 70 -3.80 0.83 24.28
N ASN A 71 -4.65 -0.13 23.91
CA ASN A 71 -4.82 -1.40 24.62
C ASN A 71 -3.90 -2.52 24.13
N SER A 72 -3.23 -2.31 23.00
CA SER A 72 -2.28 -3.29 22.44
C SER A 72 -0.99 -3.33 23.28
N SER A 73 -0.31 -4.46 23.34
CA SER A 73 1.03 -4.58 23.96
C SER A 73 2.17 -4.06 23.06
N MET A 74 1.87 -3.73 21.80
CA MET A 74 2.86 -3.19 20.85
C MET A 74 3.29 -1.77 21.22
N GLU A 75 4.50 -1.41 20.77
CA GLU A 75 5.07 -0.08 20.93
C GLU A 75 4.16 0.99 20.32
N LYS A 76 3.93 2.07 21.08
CA LYS A 76 3.05 3.15 20.64
C LYS A 76 3.75 4.03 19.61
N LEU A 77 2.98 4.44 18.62
CA LEU A 77 3.43 5.45 17.67
C LEU A 77 3.55 6.81 18.39
N THR A 78 4.72 7.43 18.29
CA THR A 78 4.99 8.76 18.84
C THR A 78 5.08 9.82 17.75
N TRP A 79 4.98 11.11 18.11
CA TRP A 79 5.22 12.20 17.17
C TRP A 79 6.64 12.21 16.60
N ASN A 80 7.63 11.78 17.39
CA ASN A 80 9.00 11.61 16.89
C ASN A 80 9.08 10.53 15.80
N ASP A 81 8.39 9.39 15.97
CA ASP A 81 8.32 8.35 14.93
C ASP A 81 7.70 8.91 13.64
N ILE A 82 6.62 9.69 13.76
CA ILE A 82 5.94 10.33 12.63
C ILE A 82 6.86 11.33 11.92
N ARG A 83 7.63 12.14 12.66
CA ARG A 83 8.62 13.07 12.10
C ARG A 83 9.73 12.33 11.35
N GLN A 84 10.26 11.24 11.91
CA GLN A 84 11.27 10.42 11.24
C GLN A 84 10.73 9.79 9.95
N LEU A 85 9.51 9.25 10.00
CA LEU A 85 8.81 8.71 8.84
C LEU A 85 8.60 9.77 7.75
N GLN A 86 8.14 10.97 8.14
CA GLN A 86 7.96 12.10 7.25
C GLN A 86 9.25 12.46 6.51
N GLN A 87 10.37 12.57 7.24
CA GLN A 87 11.68 12.89 6.66
C GLN A 87 12.15 11.83 5.67
N LYS A 88 11.97 10.54 5.97
CA LYS A 88 12.32 9.46 5.03
C LYS A 88 11.48 9.52 3.76
N ILE A 89 10.16 9.72 3.87
CA ILE A 89 9.30 9.85 2.68
C ILE A 89 9.73 11.06 1.86
N TYR A 90 10.10 12.18 2.50
CA TYR A 90 10.58 13.36 1.81
C TYR A 90 11.88 13.08 1.04
N GLN A 91 12.85 12.44 1.67
CA GLN A 91 14.12 12.06 1.03
C GLN A 91 13.92 11.13 -0.17
N ILE A 92 13.03 10.14 -0.04
CA ILE A 92 12.82 9.09 -1.06
C ILE A 92 11.90 9.56 -2.20
N PHE A 93 10.86 10.34 -1.88
CA PHE A 93 9.79 10.64 -2.83
C PHE A 93 9.69 12.11 -3.24
N VAL A 94 10.28 13.06 -2.50
CA VAL A 94 10.29 14.48 -2.88
C VAL A 94 11.62 14.92 -3.47
N LEU A 95 12.74 14.63 -2.81
CA LEU A 95 14.06 15.09 -3.27
C LEU A 95 14.55 14.54 -4.62
N PRO A 96 14.13 13.37 -5.13
CA PRO A 96 14.57 12.91 -6.45
C PRO A 96 14.27 13.93 -7.56
N ASN A 97 15.02 13.83 -8.66
CA ASN A 97 14.88 14.71 -9.82
C ASN A 97 15.05 16.20 -9.47
N GLY A 98 15.99 16.52 -8.58
CA GLY A 98 16.25 17.91 -8.18
C GLY A 98 15.14 18.54 -7.33
N GLY A 99 14.36 17.73 -6.61
CA GLY A 99 13.20 18.20 -5.85
C GLY A 99 11.88 18.14 -6.61
N ASP A 100 11.89 17.68 -7.87
CA ASP A 100 10.66 17.49 -8.64
C ASP A 100 9.88 16.24 -8.23
N GLY A 101 10.44 15.40 -7.36
CA GLY A 101 9.74 14.25 -6.82
C GLY A 101 9.86 13.00 -7.67
N PHE A 102 9.60 11.88 -7.02
CA PHE A 102 9.72 10.57 -7.60
C PHE A 102 8.64 10.35 -8.68
N VAL A 103 9.07 9.92 -9.86
CA VAL A 103 8.19 9.57 -10.97
C VAL A 103 7.99 8.06 -10.98
N TRP A 104 6.75 7.60 -11.06
CA TRP A 104 6.36 6.21 -11.26
C TRP A 104 5.80 6.05 -12.68
N LYS A 105 6.51 5.28 -13.51
CA LYS A 105 6.13 4.99 -14.89
C LYS A 105 5.10 3.86 -14.92
N LYS A 106 3.82 4.22 -14.93
CA LYS A 106 2.72 3.25 -15.00
C LYS A 106 2.61 2.67 -16.40
N GLY A 107 2.15 1.43 -16.45
CA GLY A 107 1.95 0.71 -17.69
C GLY A 107 0.97 -0.46 -17.56
N LYS A 108 1.19 -1.50 -18.34
CA LYS A 108 0.26 -2.64 -18.44
C LYS A 108 0.74 -3.86 -17.66
N GLU A 109 2.02 -3.92 -17.32
CA GLU A 109 2.61 -4.96 -16.49
C GLU A 109 2.30 -4.70 -15.01
N ILE A 110 2.51 -5.71 -14.19
CA ILE A 110 2.34 -5.62 -12.75
C ILE A 110 3.49 -6.34 -12.05
N VAL A 111 3.97 -5.78 -10.96
CA VAL A 111 4.88 -6.48 -10.05
C VAL A 111 4.20 -6.50 -8.68
N ASN A 112 4.00 -7.70 -8.16
CA ASN A 112 3.40 -7.88 -6.83
C ASN A 112 4.51 -8.13 -5.82
N TYR A 113 4.39 -7.54 -4.64
CA TYR A 113 5.27 -7.79 -3.50
C TYR A 113 4.42 -8.03 -2.26
N ASN A 114 4.45 -9.26 -1.77
CA ASN A 114 3.62 -9.71 -0.66
C ASN A 114 4.52 -10.12 0.51
N ASP A 115 4.56 -9.28 1.52
CA ASP A 115 5.17 -9.55 2.81
C ASP A 115 4.20 -9.12 3.91
N ASN A 116 3.36 -10.05 4.33
CA ASN A 116 2.31 -9.79 5.32
C ASN A 116 2.86 -9.41 6.69
N ASN A 117 4.04 -9.93 7.05
CA ASN A 117 4.68 -9.69 8.34
C ASN A 117 5.34 -8.32 8.38
N ALA A 118 5.82 -7.84 7.23
CA ALA A 118 6.39 -6.51 7.09
C ALA A 118 5.39 -5.43 6.64
N GLY A 119 4.11 -5.78 6.44
CA GLY A 119 3.05 -4.81 6.15
C GLY A 119 2.89 -4.46 4.66
N TYR A 120 3.38 -5.31 3.76
CA TYR A 120 3.34 -5.10 2.32
C TYR A 120 2.39 -6.09 1.62
N GLN A 121 1.43 -5.56 0.88
CA GLN A 121 0.54 -6.30 -0.02
C GLN A 121 0.36 -5.45 -1.29
N ASN A 122 1.46 -5.21 -1.98
CA ASN A 122 1.53 -4.21 -3.04
C ASN A 122 1.38 -4.85 -4.41
N ASN A 123 0.52 -4.24 -5.23
CA ASN A 123 0.30 -4.60 -6.62
C ASN A 123 0.67 -3.40 -7.49
N ILE A 124 1.93 -3.31 -7.90
CA ILE A 124 2.48 -2.13 -8.58
C ILE A 124 2.31 -2.30 -10.09
N VAL A 125 1.45 -1.47 -10.67
CA VAL A 125 1.26 -1.41 -12.13
C VAL A 125 2.37 -0.58 -12.77
N CYS A 126 3.15 -1.15 -13.67
CA CYS A 126 4.39 -0.55 -14.17
C CYS A 126 4.54 -0.73 -15.69
N ARG A 127 5.45 0.06 -16.29
CA ARG A 127 5.80 -0.02 -17.71
C ARG A 127 6.50 -1.32 -18.05
N ASP A 128 7.40 -1.74 -17.18
CA ASP A 128 8.18 -2.97 -17.24
C ASP A 128 8.48 -3.46 -15.81
N GLN A 129 9.09 -4.64 -15.70
CA GLN A 129 9.37 -5.27 -14.41
C GLN A 129 10.41 -4.51 -13.58
N GLU A 130 11.43 -3.92 -14.23
CA GLU A 130 12.47 -3.14 -13.55
C GLU A 130 11.90 -1.89 -12.88
N GLU A 131 10.99 -1.19 -13.55
CA GLU A 131 10.27 -0.08 -12.95
C GLU A 131 9.44 -0.53 -11.74
N GLY A 132 8.78 -1.68 -11.84
CA GLY A 132 8.04 -2.25 -10.71
C GLY A 132 8.96 -2.55 -9.52
N ARG A 133 10.12 -3.16 -9.78
CA ARG A 133 11.17 -3.44 -8.79
C ARG A 133 11.64 -2.15 -8.11
N ARG A 134 11.98 -1.13 -8.89
CA ARG A 134 12.44 0.19 -8.42
C ARG A 134 11.42 0.88 -7.50
N VAL A 135 10.14 0.83 -7.86
CA VAL A 135 9.06 1.37 -7.02
C VAL A 135 8.98 0.62 -5.69
N ILE A 136 9.06 -0.72 -5.71
CA ILE A 136 9.00 -1.53 -4.49
C ILE A 136 10.20 -1.27 -3.58
N GLU A 137 11.41 -1.16 -4.14
CA GLU A 137 12.61 -0.78 -3.38
C GLU A 137 12.44 0.56 -2.68
N ALA A 138 11.90 1.57 -3.39
CA ALA A 138 11.62 2.88 -2.79
C ALA A 138 10.60 2.80 -1.65
N LEU A 139 9.57 1.94 -1.78
CA LEU A 139 8.59 1.73 -0.70
C LEU A 139 9.23 1.06 0.52
N LEU A 140 10.07 0.05 0.31
CA LEU A 140 10.75 -0.69 1.38
C LEU A 140 11.75 0.20 2.12
N ALA A 141 12.44 1.08 1.40
CA ALA A 141 13.38 2.03 1.96
C ALA A 141 12.75 2.99 2.98
N VAL A 142 11.44 3.29 2.87
CA VAL A 142 10.72 4.10 3.88
C VAL A 142 10.80 3.50 5.27
N GLN A 143 10.76 2.16 5.36
CA GLN A 143 10.87 1.42 6.62
C GLN A 143 12.27 0.82 6.82
N ASN A 144 13.30 1.32 6.13
CA ASN A 144 14.67 0.79 6.14
C ASN A 144 14.76 -0.71 5.81
N LYS A 145 13.86 -1.22 4.98
CA LYS A 145 13.89 -2.64 4.55
C LYS A 145 14.55 -2.78 3.19
N THR A 146 15.20 -3.93 2.98
CA THR A 146 15.79 -4.31 1.70
C THR A 146 14.81 -5.16 0.89
N LEU A 147 14.98 -5.16 -0.42
CA LEU A 147 14.17 -6.00 -1.31
C LEU A 147 14.52 -7.48 -1.10
N ASP A 148 13.49 -8.27 -0.83
CA ASP A 148 13.55 -9.73 -0.87
C ASP A 148 12.97 -10.20 -2.19
N GLU A 149 13.84 -10.58 -3.13
CA GLU A 149 13.43 -11.00 -4.48
C GLU A 149 12.55 -12.26 -4.46
N THR A 150 12.62 -13.09 -3.42
CA THR A 150 11.77 -14.30 -3.30
C THR A 150 10.29 -13.96 -3.12
N LYS A 151 9.99 -12.74 -2.64
CA LYS A 151 8.62 -12.23 -2.45
C LYS A 151 8.11 -11.42 -3.64
N LEU A 152 8.96 -11.20 -4.64
CA LEU A 152 8.62 -10.49 -5.87
C LEU A 152 7.92 -11.43 -6.86
N ARG A 153 6.78 -11.02 -7.40
CA ARG A 153 6.03 -11.78 -8.40
C ARG A 153 5.69 -10.89 -9.60
N PRO A 154 6.51 -10.91 -10.66
CA PRO A 154 6.19 -10.20 -11.89
C PRO A 154 4.99 -10.86 -12.59
N GLY A 155 4.17 -10.04 -13.23
CA GLY A 155 2.98 -10.46 -13.96
C GLY A 155 2.82 -9.65 -15.24
N LYS A 156 2.73 -10.36 -16.36
CA LYS A 156 2.55 -9.75 -17.69
C LYS A 156 1.32 -10.34 -18.37
N PRO A 157 0.42 -9.52 -18.93
CA PRO A 157 -0.66 -10.05 -19.76
C PRO A 157 -0.08 -10.61 -21.06
N TYR A 158 -0.52 -11.81 -21.46
CA TYR A 158 -0.09 -12.46 -22.72
C TYR A 158 -0.36 -11.56 -23.94
N ASN A 159 -1.54 -10.91 -23.97
CA ASN A 159 -1.85 -9.86 -24.94
C ASN A 159 -2.31 -8.59 -24.24
N ALA A 160 -1.37 -7.67 -24.00
CA ALA A 160 -1.62 -6.42 -23.29
C ALA A 160 -2.56 -5.46 -24.06
N ALA A 161 -2.54 -5.51 -25.40
CA ALA A 161 -3.37 -4.63 -26.24
C ALA A 161 -4.85 -5.00 -26.15
N LEU A 162 -5.16 -6.31 -26.13
CA LEU A 162 -6.53 -6.79 -25.96
C LEU A 162 -7.02 -6.71 -24.50
N ALA A 163 -6.16 -7.03 -23.53
CA ALA A 163 -6.56 -7.03 -22.12
C ALA A 163 -6.78 -5.61 -21.57
N TYR A 164 -5.95 -4.65 -22.01
CA TYR A 164 -5.95 -3.27 -21.56
C TYR A 164 -5.84 -2.33 -22.77
N PRO A 165 -6.90 -2.20 -23.57
CA PRO A 165 -6.87 -1.36 -24.77
C PRO A 165 -6.77 0.12 -24.38
N THR A 166 -5.97 0.88 -25.15
CA THR A 166 -5.79 2.32 -24.94
C THR A 166 -7.10 3.08 -25.13
N ILE A 167 -7.91 2.66 -26.10
CA ILE A 167 -9.27 3.11 -26.33
C ILE A 167 -10.21 2.03 -25.78
N PRO A 168 -10.87 2.26 -24.63
CA PRO A 168 -11.77 1.27 -24.06
C PRO A 168 -12.99 1.02 -24.95
N PRO A 169 -13.53 -0.21 -24.96
CA PRO A 169 -14.76 -0.52 -25.68
C PRO A 169 -15.95 0.24 -25.08
N THR A 170 -17.02 0.36 -25.87
CA THR A 170 -18.31 0.85 -25.39
C THR A 170 -19.16 -0.30 -24.90
N GLN A 171 -19.98 -0.04 -23.88
CA GLN A 171 -20.97 -0.97 -23.36
C GLN A 171 -22.33 -0.27 -23.31
N THR A 172 -23.38 -0.99 -23.68
CA THR A 172 -24.75 -0.52 -23.50
C THR A 172 -25.12 -0.60 -22.02
N VAL A 173 -25.45 0.54 -21.42
CA VAL A 173 -25.96 0.65 -20.05
C VAL A 173 -27.29 1.38 -20.12
N LEU A 174 -28.37 0.70 -19.71
CA LEU A 174 -29.74 1.25 -19.76
C LEU A 174 -30.12 1.79 -21.15
N GLY A 175 -29.83 1.04 -22.21
CA GLY A 175 -30.13 1.40 -23.60
C GLY A 175 -29.23 2.48 -24.21
N LYS A 176 -28.27 3.04 -23.45
CA LYS A 176 -27.32 4.04 -23.94
C LYS A 176 -25.92 3.44 -24.10
N GLN A 177 -25.25 3.73 -25.21
CA GLN A 177 -23.84 3.38 -25.38
C GLN A 177 -22.97 4.27 -24.49
N LYS A 178 -22.20 3.66 -23.58
CA LYS A 178 -21.26 4.35 -22.71
C LYS A 178 -19.87 3.79 -22.89
N ARG A 179 -18.88 4.66 -22.99
CA ARG A 179 -17.46 4.27 -23.02
C ARG A 179 -17.04 3.72 -21.65
N MET A 180 -16.40 2.56 -21.64
CA MET A 180 -15.86 1.99 -20.41
C MET A 180 -14.67 2.81 -19.89
N PRO A 181 -14.38 2.78 -18.58
CA PRO A 181 -13.20 3.42 -18.03
C PRO A 181 -11.91 2.75 -18.53
N ARG A 182 -10.87 3.56 -18.75
CA ARG A 182 -9.54 3.08 -19.15
C ARG A 182 -8.88 2.33 -18.01
N ARG A 183 -8.54 1.06 -18.24
CA ARG A 183 -7.83 0.21 -17.27
C ARG A 183 -6.32 0.26 -17.54
N ARG A 184 -5.51 0.39 -16.48
CA ARG A 184 -4.04 0.42 -16.55
C ARG A 184 -3.49 1.36 -17.64
N PRO A 185 -3.84 2.65 -17.60
CA PRO A 185 -3.29 3.62 -18.54
C PRO A 185 -1.77 3.68 -18.41
N ILE A 186 -1.11 3.81 -19.57
CA ILE A 186 0.31 4.15 -19.62
C ILE A 186 0.40 5.65 -19.36
N ALA A 187 1.08 6.02 -18.29
CA ALA A 187 1.29 7.40 -17.87
C ALA A 187 2.46 7.46 -16.89
N ASP A 188 3.14 8.58 -16.84
CA ASP A 188 4.14 8.87 -15.83
C ASP A 188 3.44 9.67 -14.72
N VAL A 189 3.40 9.12 -13.50
CA VAL A 189 2.77 9.78 -12.37
C VAL A 189 3.80 10.19 -11.35
N ARG A 190 3.76 11.44 -10.92
CA ARG A 190 4.71 12.04 -9.99
C ARG A 190 4.17 12.06 -8.59
N PHE A 191 5.04 11.84 -7.61
CA PHE A 191 4.68 11.92 -6.21
C PHE A 191 4.18 13.32 -5.85
N THR A 192 3.12 13.39 -5.05
CA THR A 192 2.50 14.68 -4.67
C THR A 192 2.22 14.80 -3.19
N ARG A 193 1.73 13.72 -2.57
CA ARG A 193 1.19 13.77 -1.20
C ARG A 193 1.40 12.45 -0.47
N ALA A 194 1.70 12.54 0.82
CA ALA A 194 1.68 11.41 1.75
C ALA A 194 0.81 11.74 2.96
N VAL A 195 -0.04 10.80 3.35
CA VAL A 195 -0.85 10.91 4.57
C VAL A 195 -0.69 9.65 5.40
N LEU A 196 -0.66 9.83 6.72
CA LEU A 196 -0.70 8.77 7.71
C LEU A 196 -2.16 8.56 8.15
N LEU A 197 -2.59 7.31 8.10
CA LEU A 197 -3.91 6.86 8.51
C LEU A 197 -3.75 6.03 9.77
N LEU A 198 -4.48 6.43 10.80
CA LEU A 198 -4.51 5.82 12.13
C LEU A 198 -5.95 5.37 12.39
N GLN A 199 -6.14 4.24 13.06
CA GLN A 199 -7.47 3.65 13.27
C GLN A 199 -8.24 4.35 14.38
N PHE A 200 -7.56 4.73 15.45
CA PHE A 200 -8.12 5.31 16.67
C PHE A 200 -7.91 6.83 16.76
N TYR A 201 -7.39 7.46 15.70
CA TYR A 201 -7.26 8.91 15.58
C TYR A 201 -8.30 9.46 14.58
N PRO A 202 -8.95 10.60 14.85
CA PRO A 202 -10.15 11.04 14.13
C PRO A 202 -9.94 11.44 12.65
N GLY A 203 -8.71 11.57 12.17
CA GLY A 203 -8.46 11.99 10.79
C GLY A 203 -7.09 11.63 10.24
N PRO A 204 -6.86 11.79 8.93
CA PRO A 204 -5.55 11.58 8.35
C PRO A 204 -4.57 12.65 8.81
N ILE A 205 -3.38 12.25 9.25
CA ILE A 205 -2.28 13.18 9.53
C ILE A 205 -1.53 13.41 8.21
N SER A 206 -1.51 14.65 7.72
CA SER A 206 -0.78 14.99 6.50
C SER A 206 0.72 15.00 6.81
N LEU A 207 1.51 14.22 6.07
CA LEU A 207 2.97 14.17 6.23
C LEU A 207 3.67 15.04 5.17
N ILE A 208 3.18 14.96 3.93
CA ILE A 208 3.68 15.75 2.82
C ILE A 208 2.47 16.20 2.03
N ASP A 209 2.40 17.49 1.72
CA ASP A 209 1.38 18.04 0.83
C ASP A 209 2.02 18.85 -0.29
N ASN A 210 1.57 18.59 -1.52
CA ASN A 210 2.14 19.15 -2.74
C ASN A 210 3.69 19.15 -2.77
N ARG A 211 4.31 18.01 -2.41
CA ARG A 211 5.78 17.83 -2.30
C ARG A 211 6.46 18.74 -1.27
N GLN A 212 5.74 19.30 -0.31
CA GLN A 212 6.29 20.07 0.81
C GLN A 212 6.03 19.36 2.13
N LEU A 213 7.00 19.46 3.05
CA LEU A 213 6.83 18.99 4.42
C LEU A 213 5.69 19.75 5.08
N THR A 214 4.78 19.03 5.72
CA THR A 214 3.75 19.63 6.57
C THR A 214 4.31 19.90 7.96
N VAL A 215 3.81 20.95 8.61
CA VAL A 215 4.14 21.22 10.01
C VAL A 215 3.39 20.21 10.88
N LEU A 216 4.14 19.39 11.62
CA LEU A 216 3.60 18.48 12.61
C LEU A 216 3.57 19.19 13.98
N PRO A 217 2.67 18.81 14.90
CA PRO A 217 2.65 19.36 16.25
C PRO A 217 4.00 19.21 16.97
N GLU A 218 4.32 20.18 17.82
CA GLU A 218 5.40 20.07 18.79
C GLU A 218 4.93 19.23 19.99
N ASP A 219 5.88 18.58 20.66
CA ASP A 219 5.63 17.68 21.79
C ASP A 219 5.32 18.45 23.09
#